data_AF-A0A4R3IDH1-F1
#
_entry.id   AF-A0A4R3IDH1-F1
#
_cell.length_a   1.000
_cell.length_b   1.000
_cell.length_c   1.000
_cell.angle_alpha   90.00
_cell.angle_beta   90.00
_cell.angle_gamma   90.00
#
_symmetry.space_group_name_H-M   'P 1'
#
loop_
_entity.id
_entity.type
_entity.pdbx_description
1 polymer ?
#
loop_
_entity_poly.entity_id
_entity_poly.type
_entity_poly.pdbx_seq_one_letter_code
_entity_poly.pdbx_strand_id
1 'polypeptide(L)' 'MAKLCPKCNSELEELRACGAVNYFCNSCNELVSKRSVIDTEKAEEENKEEQTKSEKPSAGA' A
#
# COMPACT_ATOMS: atom_id res chain seq x y z
N MET A 1 7.03 13.29 -3.69
CA MET A 1 7.13 12.04 -2.91
C MET A 1 6.83 10.91 -3.88
N ALA A 2 7.84 10.17 -4.33
CA ALA A 2 7.66 9.06 -5.27
C ALA A 2 8.01 7.76 -4.54
N LYS A 3 7.12 6.77 -4.63
CA LYS A 3 7.30 5.47 -4.01
C LYS A 3 7.69 4.46 -5.08
N LEU A 4 8.78 3.74 -4.85
CA LEU A 4 9.29 2.76 -5.81
C LEU A 4 9.09 1.33 -5.31
N CYS A 5 8.84 0.43 -6.26
CA CYS A 5 8.72 -0.99 -5.97
C CYS A 5 10.06 -1.57 -5.50
N PRO A 6 10.11 -2.29 -4.36
CA PRO A 6 11.35 -2.91 -3.89
C PRO A 6 11.83 -4.08 -4.78
N LYS A 7 10.97 -4.59 -5.67
CA LYS A 7 11.29 -5.72 -6.56
C LYS A 7 11.85 -5.28 -7.91
N CYS A 8 11.24 -4.26 -8.52
CA CYS A 8 11.55 -3.84 -9.89
C CYS A 8 11.91 -2.35 -10.02
N ASN A 9 11.92 -1.61 -8.90
CA ASN A 9 12.21 -0.18 -8.84
C ASN A 9 11.32 0.69 -9.76
N SER A 10 10.18 0.18 -10.22
CA SER A 10 9.18 0.95 -10.97
C SER A 10 8.37 1.84 -10.02
N GLU A 11 7.86 2.95 -10.55
CA GLU A 11 6.92 3.81 -9.85
C GLU A 11 5.67 3.03 -9.45
N LEU A 12 5.25 3.23 -8.21
CA LEU A 12 4.05 2.61 -7.68
C LEU A 12 2.86 3.57 -7.74
N GLU A 13 1.69 3.03 -8.07
CA GLU A 13 0.43 3.76 -8.04
C GLU A 13 -0.09 3.83 -6.60
N GLU A 14 -0.44 5.04 -6.14
CA GLU A 14 -1.05 5.23 -4.81
C GLU A 14 -2.53 4.86 -4.84
N LEU A 15 -2.90 3.83 -4.08
CA LEU A 15 -4.27 3.37 -3.93
C LEU A 15 -4.78 3.73 -2.53
N ARG A 16 -5.76 4.62 -2.47
CA ARG A 16 -6.47 4.94 -1.22
C ARG A 16 -7.73 4.11 -1.12
N ALA A 17 -7.83 3.25 -0.10
CA ALA A 17 -9.00 2.41 0.12
C ALA A 17 -9.36 2.39 1.60
N CYS A 18 -10.63 2.65 1.93
CA CYS A 18 -11.15 2.59 3.31
C CYS A 18 -10.34 3.40 4.34
N GLY A 19 -9.78 4.55 3.93
CA GLY A 19 -8.95 5.40 4.79
C GLY A 19 -7.47 5.04 4.82
N ALA A 20 -7.09 3.88 4.27
CA ALA A 20 -5.71 3.42 4.13
C ALA A 20 -5.07 3.86 2.83
N VAL A 21 -3.75 4.06 2.85
CA VAL A 21 -2.94 4.27 1.66
C VAL A 21 -2.10 3.02 1.38
N ASN A 22 -2.35 2.40 0.24
CA ASN A 22 -1.60 1.27 -0.30
C ASN A 22 -0.91 1.68 -1.60
N TYR A 23 0.00 0.84 -2.07
CA TYR A 23 0.70 1.04 -3.34
C TYR A 23 0.50 -0.16 -4.25
N PHE A 24 0.34 0.05 -5.56
CA PHE A 24 0.24 -1.03 -6.54
C PHE A 24 1.34 -0.91 -7.57
N CYS A 25 2.00 -2.03 -7.86
CA CYS A 25 3.01 -2.09 -8.89
C CYS A 25 2.40 -2.59 -10.18
N ASN A 26 2.26 -1.74 -11.20
CA ASN A 26 1.74 -2.15 -12.50
C ASN A 26 2.72 -3.03 -13.29
N SER A 27 4.03 -2.93 -13.01
CA SER A 27 5.05 -3.78 -13.64
C SER A 27 5.01 -5.23 -13.13
N CYS A 28 4.76 -5.41 -11.83
CA CYS A 28 4.66 -6.73 -11.20
C CYS A 28 3.20 -7.20 -11.03
N ASN A 29 2.25 -6.31 -11.28
CA ASN A 29 0.82 -6.49 -11.05
C ASN A 29 0.49 -6.93 -9.60
N GLU A 30 1.17 -6.35 -8.61
CA GLU A 30 1.12 -6.75 -7.20
C GLU A 30 0.90 -5.56 -6.26
N LEU A 31 0.15 -5.79 -5.18
CA LEU A 31 -0.05 -4.83 -4.09
C LEU A 31 1.18 -4.78 -3.17
N VAL A 32 1.68 -3.58 -2.91
CA VAL A 32 2.83 -3.28 -2.07
C VAL A 32 2.40 -2.40 -0.90
N SER A 33 2.71 -2.82 0.33
CA SER A 33 2.38 -2.08 1.55
C SER A 33 3.24 -0.83 1.69
N LYS A 34 2.70 0.25 2.30
CA LYS A 34 3.41 1.52 2.61
C LYS A 34 4.72 1.34 3.39
N ARG A 35 4.90 0.22 4.09
CA ARG A 35 6.10 -0.15 4.85
C ARG A 35 7.19 -0.84 4.01
N SER A 36 6.82 -1.43 2.88
CA SER A 36 7.71 -2.27 2.05
C SER A 36 8.20 -1.54 0.81
N VAL A 37 7.57 -0.42 0.47
CA VAL A 37 8.00 0.48 -0.61
C VAL A 37 9.33 1.15 -0.29
N ILE A 38 10.07 1.50 -1.33
CA ILE A 38 11.26 2.33 -1.20
C ILE A 38 10.79 3.78 -1.19
N ASP A 39 10.75 4.36 0.01
CA ASP A 39 10.54 5.79 0.22
C ASP A 39 11.88 6.52 0.11
N THR A 40 11.96 7.50 -0.79
CA THR A 40 13.13 8.38 -0.87
C THR A 40 13.08 9.53 0.15
N GLU A 41 12.03 9.63 0.99
CA GLU A 41 11.88 10.73 1.95
C GLU A 41 11.05 10.34 3.20
N LYS A 42 11.72 10.21 4.36
CA LYS A 42 11.21 10.19 5.76
C LYS A 42 10.35 8.97 6.18
N ALA A 43 10.62 8.19 7.22
CA ALA A 43 11.08 8.43 8.61
C ALA A 43 10.12 9.23 9.53
N GLU A 44 8.99 9.75 9.04
CA GLU A 44 8.11 10.61 9.85
C GLU A 44 6.63 10.42 9.47
N GLU A 45 6.05 9.26 9.75
CA GLU A 45 4.58 9.07 9.86
C GLU A 45 4.30 7.71 10.52
N GLU A 46 4.97 7.48 11.64
CA GLU A 46 4.51 6.51 12.61
C GLU A 46 3.20 7.05 13.20
N ASN A 47 2.16 6.21 13.23
CA ASN A 47 0.87 6.45 13.89
C ASN A 47 -0.23 7.12 13.03
N LYS A 48 -1.03 6.30 12.34
CA LYS A 48 -2.49 6.18 12.54
C LYS A 48 -3.09 5.25 11.49
N GLU A 49 -3.22 3.98 11.84
CA GLU A 49 -4.26 3.06 11.33
C GLU A 49 -4.22 1.80 12.19
N GLU A 50 -4.42 2.02 13.48
CA GLU A 50 -5.20 1.08 14.25
C GLU A 50 -6.64 1.17 13.72
N GLN A 51 -7.29 0.00 13.57
CA GLN A 51 -8.71 -0.19 13.24
C GLN A 51 -9.00 -0.21 11.72
N THR A 52 -9.45 -1.32 11.13
CA THR A 52 -10.61 -2.07 11.60
C THR A 52 -10.54 -3.53 11.16
N LYS A 53 -10.41 -4.42 12.15
CA LYS A 53 -11.08 -5.71 12.13
C LYS A 53 -12.57 -5.45 11.91
N SER A 54 -13.05 -5.69 10.70
CA SER A 54 -14.46 -5.97 10.46
C SER A 54 -14.52 -6.94 9.32
N GLU A 55 -14.53 -8.21 9.70
CA GLU A 55 -15.19 -9.26 8.93
C GLU A 55 -16.51 -8.72 8.38
N LYS A 56 -16.74 -8.81 7.07
CA LYS A 56 -18.06 -9.19 6.57
C LYS A 56 -17.95 -9.99 5.28
N PRO A 57 -18.88 -10.94 5.08
CA PRO A 57 -18.65 -12.20 4.40
C PRO A 57 -19.22 -12.18 2.98
N SER A 58 -19.00 -13.30 2.28
CA SER A 58 -19.83 -13.82 1.18
C SER A 58 -19.59 -13.27 -0.24
N ALA A 59 -18.95 -14.11 -1.06
CA ALA A 59 -19.46 -14.53 -2.37
C ALA A 59 -19.05 -16.01 -2.51
N GLY A 60 -19.92 -17.00 -2.67
CA GLY A 60 -21.22 -16.99 -3.32
C GLY A 60 -21.10 -17.74 -4.65
N ALA A 61 -21.11 -19.07 -4.60
CA ALA A 61 -21.65 -20.00 -5.59
C ALA A 61 -21.75 -21.39 -4.94
#